data_AF-A0A8H6L7E3-F1
#
_entry.id   AF-A0A8H6L7E3-F1
#
_cell.length_a   1.000
_cell.length_b   1.000
_cell.length_c   1.000
_cell.angle_alpha   90.00
_cell.angle_beta   90.00
_cell.angle_gamma   90.00
#
_symmetry.space_group_name_H-M   'P 1'
#
loop_
_entity.id
_entity.type
_entity.pdbx_description
1 polymer ?
#
loop_
_entity_poly.entity_id
_entity_poly.type
_entity_poly.pdbx_seq_one_letter_code
_entity_poly.pdbx_strand_id
1 'polypeptide(L)'
;MKKGSSGEKKGVFPLKKEDYQQVYNEIAKLLEEKDDYDDGSYGPVIVRLAYDKETNTGGSNGATMRFAPEGDHGANAGLNAARDFLEPVKAKNPWITYSDLWTLAGVCAIQEMQGPSIPWRPGRTDRDVSMCTPDGRLPDGAKEQSHLRAIFNRMGFDDREIVALSGAHALGRCHTDRSGFDGPWSFSPTVVSNDYFRLLLGEKWAWKKWDGPKQYEDAGSKSLMMLPTDMALVKDASFKKHVERYAKDDGVFFKEFRDVIVKLFELGVPFQSAEDDRMTLNA
;
A
#
# COMPACT_ATOMS: atom_id res chain seq x y z
N MET A 1 -49.24 33.04 -6.86
CA MET A 1 -48.03 32.60 -7.58
C MET A 1 -46.82 32.81 -6.67
N LYS A 2 -46.31 31.74 -6.03
CA LYS A 2 -45.06 31.80 -5.25
C LYS A 2 -43.90 31.67 -6.24
N LYS A 3 -43.06 32.71 -6.36
CA LYS A 3 -41.81 32.66 -7.14
C LYS A 3 -40.86 31.68 -6.46
N GLY A 4 -40.50 30.62 -7.17
CA GLY A 4 -39.49 29.65 -6.73
C GLY A 4 -38.12 30.31 -6.68
N SER A 5 -37.44 30.14 -5.55
CA SER A 5 -36.02 30.41 -5.39
C SER A 5 -35.24 29.42 -6.25
N SER A 6 -34.56 29.91 -7.28
CA SER A 6 -33.57 29.16 -8.04
C SER A 6 -32.35 28.94 -7.14
N GLY A 7 -32.16 27.71 -6.66
CA GLY A 7 -30.95 27.33 -5.96
C GLY A 7 -29.73 27.57 -6.84
N GLU A 8 -28.82 28.42 -6.37
CA GLU A 8 -27.50 28.61 -6.97
C GLU A 8 -26.76 27.27 -6.94
N LYS A 9 -26.38 26.76 -8.12
CA LYS A 9 -25.37 25.72 -8.21
C LYS A 9 -24.06 26.33 -7.69
N LYS A 10 -23.65 25.96 -6.47
CA LYS A 10 -22.30 26.24 -5.97
C LYS A 10 -21.31 25.73 -7.02
N GLY A 11 -20.59 26.66 -7.66
CA GLY A 11 -19.59 26.34 -8.67
C GLY A 11 -18.53 25.42 -8.07
N VAL A 12 -18.31 24.28 -8.71
CA VAL A 12 -17.15 23.43 -8.43
C VAL A 12 -15.96 24.17 -9.01
N PHE A 13 -15.23 24.91 -8.18
CA PHE A 13 -13.94 25.46 -8.59
C PHE A 13 -13.01 24.28 -8.94
N PRO A 14 -12.21 24.38 -10.00
CA PRO A 14 -11.24 23.33 -10.30
C PRO A 14 -10.27 23.20 -9.13
N LEU A 15 -10.20 22.00 -8.55
CA LEU A 15 -9.27 21.68 -7.46
C LEU A 15 -7.84 21.83 -7.98
N LYS A 16 -6.97 22.41 -7.16
CA LYS A 16 -5.58 22.70 -7.49
C LYS A 16 -4.64 21.86 -6.63
N LYS A 17 -3.35 21.87 -7.00
CA LYS A 17 -2.30 21.20 -6.23
C LYS A 17 -2.32 21.61 -4.76
N GLU A 18 -2.56 22.89 -4.47
CA GLU A 18 -2.56 23.44 -3.11
C GLU A 18 -3.66 22.82 -2.22
N ASP A 19 -4.82 22.50 -2.79
CA ASP A 19 -5.92 21.85 -2.07
C ASP A 19 -5.50 20.44 -1.61
N TYR A 20 -4.83 19.68 -2.48
CA TYR A 20 -4.31 18.34 -2.14
C TYR A 20 -3.09 18.41 -1.22
N GLN A 21 -2.26 19.45 -1.34
CA GLN A 21 -1.14 19.69 -0.42
C GLN A 21 -1.63 19.95 1.00
N GLN A 22 -2.75 20.66 1.16
CA GLN A 22 -3.36 20.83 2.48
C GLN A 22 -3.79 19.48 3.07
N VAL A 23 -4.45 18.63 2.28
CA VAL A 23 -4.84 17.28 2.74
C VAL A 23 -3.62 16.44 3.09
N TYR A 24 -2.56 16.48 2.27
CA TYR A 24 -1.28 15.84 2.56
C TYR A 24 -0.75 16.27 3.92
N ASN A 25 -0.68 17.58 4.19
CA ASN A 25 -0.14 18.11 5.45
C ASN A 25 -1.00 17.69 6.66
N GLU A 26 -2.32 17.60 6.50
CA GLU A 26 -3.21 17.09 7.54
C GLU A 26 -2.96 15.60 7.83
N ILE A 27 -2.65 14.80 6.81
CA ILE A 27 -2.28 13.39 6.98
C ILE A 27 -0.90 13.27 7.64
N ALA A 28 0.10 14.00 7.17
CA ALA A 28 1.46 14.00 7.74
C ALA A 28 1.43 14.37 9.23
N LYS A 29 0.72 15.45 9.56
CA LYS A 29 0.49 15.87 10.94
C LYS A 29 -0.22 14.78 11.76
N LEU A 30 -1.22 14.13 11.19
CA LEU A 30 -1.95 13.07 11.90
C LEU A 30 -1.05 11.85 12.16
N LEU A 31 -0.18 11.49 11.22
CA LEU A 31 0.83 10.44 11.40
C LEU A 31 1.82 10.79 12.52
N GLU A 32 2.23 12.05 12.62
CA GLU A 32 3.11 12.55 13.69
C GLU A 32 2.41 12.58 15.06
N GLU A 33 1.16 13.03 15.14
CA GLU A 33 0.41 13.15 16.40
C GLU A 33 -0.10 11.80 16.95
N LYS A 34 -0.09 10.74 16.14
CA LYS A 34 -0.64 9.42 16.44
C LYS A 34 0.41 8.33 16.21
N ASP A 35 1.49 8.43 16.96
CA ASP A 35 2.62 7.49 16.97
C ASP A 35 2.39 6.25 17.85
N ASP A 36 1.20 6.10 18.44
CA ASP A 36 0.86 5.05 19.40
C ASP A 36 0.39 3.72 18.78
N TYR A 37 0.33 3.62 17.45
CA TYR A 37 -0.12 2.43 16.73
C TYR A 37 1.03 1.57 16.19
N ASP A 38 1.02 0.29 16.56
CA ASP A 38 2.04 -0.72 16.23
C ASP A 38 3.48 -0.26 16.56
N ASP A 39 4.34 -0.09 15.55
CA ASP A 39 5.73 0.39 15.70
C ASP A 39 5.88 1.90 15.37
N GLY A 40 4.77 2.67 15.36
CA GLY A 40 4.75 4.12 15.14
C GLY A 40 4.39 4.58 13.73
N SER A 41 3.66 3.77 12.93
CA SER A 41 3.16 4.22 11.62
C SER A 41 1.96 3.42 11.11
N TYR A 42 0.94 4.13 10.64
CA TYR A 42 -0.18 3.56 9.85
C TYR A 42 0.17 3.35 8.36
N GLY A 43 1.37 3.75 7.92
CA GLY A 43 1.81 3.68 6.53
C GLY A 43 1.85 2.31 5.86
N PRO A 44 2.19 1.20 6.55
CA PRO A 44 2.16 -0.14 5.97
C PRO A 44 0.74 -0.60 5.57
N VAL A 45 -0.29 0.09 6.05
CA VAL A 45 -1.70 -0.33 5.93
C VAL A 45 -2.37 0.23 4.67
N ILE A 46 -1.72 1.15 3.95
CA ILE A 46 -2.32 1.90 2.83
C ILE A 46 -1.93 1.35 1.44
N VAL A 47 -1.00 0.39 1.38
CA VAL A 47 -0.47 -0.18 0.12
C VAL A 47 -1.24 -1.44 -0.32
N ARG A 48 -2.21 -1.94 0.47
CA ARG A 48 -2.91 -3.20 0.17
C ARG A 48 -4.08 -2.99 -0.80
N LEU A 49 -3.78 -2.99 -2.09
CA LEU A 49 -4.77 -2.92 -3.18
C LEU A 49 -4.61 -4.12 -4.13
N ALA A 50 -5.72 -4.70 -4.56
CA ALA A 50 -5.77 -5.78 -5.56
C ALA A 50 -6.62 -5.35 -6.76
N TYR A 51 -6.05 -5.45 -7.96
CA TYR A 51 -6.71 -5.14 -9.23
C TYR A 51 -6.70 -6.37 -10.13
N ASP A 52 -7.67 -6.46 -11.04
CA ASP A 52 -7.74 -7.50 -12.04
C ASP A 52 -7.89 -6.85 -13.42
N LYS A 53 -6.86 -6.97 -14.25
CA LYS A 53 -6.81 -6.36 -15.59
C LYS A 53 -7.77 -7.04 -16.57
N GLU A 54 -8.03 -8.33 -16.42
CA GLU A 54 -8.89 -9.07 -17.35
C GLU A 54 -10.35 -8.67 -17.17
N THR A 55 -10.79 -8.53 -15.91
CA THR A 55 -12.17 -8.13 -15.60
C THR A 55 -12.33 -6.63 -15.40
N ASN A 56 -11.23 -5.86 -15.34
CA ASN A 56 -11.21 -4.43 -15.03
C ASN A 56 -11.96 -4.09 -13.72
N THR A 57 -11.70 -4.86 -12.66
CA THR A 57 -12.36 -4.70 -11.36
C THR A 57 -11.35 -4.65 -10.21
N GLY A 58 -11.75 -4.04 -9.09
CA GLY A 58 -10.87 -3.77 -7.95
C GLY A 58 -9.99 -2.54 -8.17
N GLY A 59 -8.83 -2.53 -7.50
CA GLY A 59 -7.88 -1.42 -7.51
C GLY A 59 -8.25 -0.28 -6.56
N SER A 60 -7.66 0.90 -6.79
CA SER A 60 -7.84 2.08 -5.94
C SER A 60 -9.12 2.87 -6.24
N ASN A 61 -9.77 2.62 -7.38
CA ASN A 61 -10.91 3.41 -7.86
C ASN A 61 -12.25 2.85 -7.36
N GLY A 62 -12.72 3.34 -6.22
CA GLY A 62 -14.04 2.99 -5.70
C GLY A 62 -14.14 2.99 -4.19
N ALA A 63 -13.01 2.83 -3.50
CA ALA A 63 -12.96 2.65 -2.05
C ALA A 63 -13.99 1.62 -1.57
N THR A 64 -14.16 0.53 -2.34
CA THR A 64 -15.17 -0.51 -2.14
C THR A 64 -14.90 -1.34 -0.90
N MET A 65 -13.65 -1.38 -0.45
CA MET A 65 -13.25 -1.93 0.83
C MET A 65 -14.08 -1.36 2.01
N ARG A 66 -14.69 -0.16 1.90
CA ARG A 66 -15.63 0.37 2.92
C ARG A 66 -16.85 -0.52 3.19
N PHE A 67 -17.19 -1.43 2.27
CA PHE A 67 -18.40 -2.24 2.33
C PHE A 67 -18.09 -3.73 2.42
N ALA A 68 -19.00 -4.48 3.04
CA ALA A 68 -19.02 -5.93 2.95
C ALA A 68 -19.43 -6.38 1.53
N PRO A 69 -18.90 -7.49 0.99
CA PRO A 69 -17.99 -8.41 1.67
C PRO A 69 -16.52 -7.97 1.66
N GLU A 70 -16.13 -7.01 0.81
CA GLU A 70 -14.72 -6.71 0.54
C GLU A 70 -13.96 -6.24 1.78
N GLY A 71 -14.57 -5.39 2.60
CA GLY A 71 -14.00 -4.93 3.86
C GLY A 71 -13.75 -6.03 4.90
N ASP A 72 -14.43 -7.17 4.77
CA ASP A 72 -14.43 -8.28 5.73
C ASP A 72 -13.63 -9.50 5.22
N HIS A 73 -13.03 -9.40 4.02
CA HIS A 73 -12.14 -10.44 3.53
C HIS A 73 -10.99 -10.67 4.52
N GLY A 74 -10.55 -11.92 4.68
CA GLY A 74 -9.48 -12.25 5.63
C GLY A 74 -8.17 -11.51 5.33
N ALA A 75 -7.90 -11.27 4.04
CA ALA A 75 -6.77 -10.46 3.61
C ALA A 75 -6.92 -8.96 3.92
N ASN A 76 -8.07 -8.47 4.37
CA ASN A 76 -8.25 -7.07 4.78
C ASN A 76 -8.38 -6.91 6.31
N ALA A 77 -8.16 -7.98 7.07
CA ALA A 77 -8.18 -7.95 8.53
C ALA A 77 -7.20 -6.89 9.08
N GLY A 78 -7.72 -5.99 9.92
CA GLY A 78 -7.00 -4.87 10.52
C GLY A 78 -7.01 -3.57 9.69
N LEU A 79 -7.39 -3.60 8.41
CA LEU A 79 -7.42 -2.39 7.57
C LEU A 79 -8.53 -1.40 7.99
N ASN A 80 -9.51 -1.84 8.78
CA ASN A 80 -10.50 -0.95 9.39
C ASN A 80 -9.84 0.13 10.26
N ALA A 81 -8.78 -0.20 11.00
CA ALA A 81 -8.07 0.77 11.84
C ALA A 81 -7.48 1.94 11.01
N ALA A 82 -6.93 1.65 9.82
CA ALA A 82 -6.42 2.70 8.93
C ALA A 82 -7.53 3.52 8.26
N ARG A 83 -8.70 2.93 8.00
CA ARG A 83 -9.86 3.70 7.52
C ARG A 83 -10.35 4.66 8.59
N ASP A 84 -10.55 4.15 9.80
CA ASP A 84 -11.01 4.93 10.95
C ASP A 84 -10.00 6.04 11.29
N PHE A 85 -8.70 5.77 11.15
CA PHE A 85 -7.62 6.75 11.28
C PHE A 85 -7.77 7.94 10.32
N LEU A 86 -8.21 7.71 9.07
CA LEU A 86 -8.36 8.76 8.07
C LEU A 86 -9.70 9.50 8.11
N GLU A 87 -10.68 9.03 8.88
CA GLU A 87 -12.00 9.67 8.99
C GLU A 87 -11.95 11.14 9.46
N PRO A 88 -11.12 11.54 10.45
CA PRO A 88 -10.98 12.95 10.82
C PRO A 88 -10.51 13.84 9.67
N VAL A 89 -9.62 13.35 8.80
CA VAL A 89 -9.15 14.08 7.60
C VAL A 89 -10.28 14.15 6.57
N LYS A 90 -11.00 13.05 6.35
CA LYS A 90 -12.16 13.00 5.46
C LYS A 90 -13.26 13.98 5.89
N ALA A 91 -13.53 14.07 7.20
CA ALA A 91 -14.56 14.94 7.76
C ALA A 91 -14.23 16.43 7.56
N LYS A 92 -12.95 16.81 7.66
CA LYS A 92 -12.47 18.17 7.36
C LYS A 92 -12.48 18.48 5.87
N ASN A 93 -12.27 17.46 5.04
CA ASN A 93 -12.18 17.58 3.58
C ASN A 93 -13.29 16.77 2.89
N PRO A 94 -14.58 17.15 3.05
CA PRO A 94 -15.68 16.36 2.49
C PRO A 94 -15.64 16.28 0.95
N TRP A 95 -14.90 17.18 0.30
CA TRP A 95 -14.72 17.25 -1.14
C TRP A 95 -13.81 16.16 -1.73
N ILE A 96 -12.83 15.63 -0.98
CA ILE A 96 -11.96 14.55 -1.48
C ILE A 96 -12.71 13.22 -1.41
N THR A 97 -12.59 12.38 -2.44
CA THR A 97 -13.13 11.02 -2.41
C THR A 97 -12.32 10.17 -1.41
N TYR A 98 -12.94 9.14 -0.83
CA TYR A 98 -12.19 8.15 -0.04
C TYR A 98 -11.08 7.51 -0.87
N SER A 99 -11.36 7.26 -2.15
CA SER A 99 -10.42 6.67 -3.10
C SER A 99 -9.16 7.52 -3.29
N ASP A 100 -9.30 8.84 -3.48
CA ASP A 100 -8.15 9.74 -3.57
C ASP A 100 -7.50 9.95 -2.20
N LEU A 101 -8.28 10.06 -1.12
CA LEU A 101 -7.74 10.20 0.24
C LEU A 101 -6.82 9.05 0.63
N TRP A 102 -7.24 7.80 0.38
CA TRP A 102 -6.45 6.63 0.75
C TRP A 102 -5.15 6.57 -0.03
N THR A 103 -5.18 6.74 -1.36
CA THR A 103 -3.92 6.71 -2.13
C THR A 103 -3.00 7.89 -1.79
N LEU A 104 -3.56 9.07 -1.50
CA LEU A 104 -2.78 10.21 -1.04
C LEU A 104 -2.14 9.94 0.33
N ALA A 105 -2.88 9.31 1.25
CA ALA A 105 -2.35 8.93 2.55
C ALA A 105 -1.22 7.88 2.43
N GLY A 106 -1.30 6.98 1.46
CA GLY A 106 -0.22 6.01 1.20
C GLY A 106 1.03 6.68 0.66
N VAL A 107 0.89 7.65 -0.25
CA VAL A 107 1.99 8.50 -0.71
C VAL A 107 2.62 9.25 0.45
N CYS A 108 1.80 9.93 1.24
CA CYS A 108 2.25 10.67 2.42
C CYS A 108 3.04 9.76 3.36
N ALA A 109 2.47 8.62 3.76
CA ALA A 109 3.14 7.74 4.70
C ALA A 109 4.48 7.21 4.17
N ILE A 110 4.58 6.81 2.89
CA ILE A 110 5.86 6.37 2.31
C ILE A 110 6.91 7.48 2.38
N GLN A 111 6.54 8.71 2.07
CA GLN A 111 7.46 9.84 2.07
C GLN A 111 7.86 10.29 3.49
N GLU A 112 6.92 10.35 4.43
CA GLU A 112 7.20 10.68 5.83
C GLU A 112 8.06 9.59 6.51
N MET A 113 7.99 8.35 6.03
CA MET A 113 8.88 7.25 6.42
C MET A 113 10.20 7.22 5.62
N GLN A 114 10.65 8.37 5.13
CA GLN A 114 11.93 8.57 4.43
C GLN A 114 12.05 7.79 3.10
N GLY A 115 10.93 7.37 2.52
CA GLY A 115 10.88 6.77 1.19
C GLY A 115 11.05 7.78 0.05
N PRO A 116 11.00 7.30 -1.20
CA PRO A 116 11.10 8.17 -2.36
C PRO A 116 9.89 9.09 -2.48
N SER A 117 10.08 10.28 -3.06
CA SER A 117 8.96 11.12 -3.48
C SER A 117 8.14 10.41 -4.57
N ILE A 118 6.82 10.33 -4.38
CA ILE A 118 5.89 9.64 -5.27
C ILE A 118 5.01 10.66 -5.98
N PRO A 119 5.15 10.82 -7.31
CA PRO A 119 4.20 11.59 -8.10
C PRO A 119 2.80 11.00 -7.97
N TRP A 120 1.81 11.83 -7.65
CA TRP A 120 0.44 11.41 -7.43
C TRP A 120 -0.52 12.27 -8.25
N ARG A 121 -1.66 11.72 -8.65
CA ARG A 121 -2.74 12.50 -9.27
C ARG A 121 -4.11 12.09 -8.75
N PRO A 122 -5.03 13.05 -8.59
CA PRO A 122 -6.41 12.80 -8.24
C PRO A 122 -7.22 12.35 -9.46
N GLY A 123 -8.45 11.94 -9.22
CA GLY A 123 -9.41 11.57 -10.26
C GLY A 123 -10.13 10.25 -9.98
N ARG A 124 -9.91 9.64 -8.82
CA ARG A 124 -10.63 8.45 -8.40
C ARG A 124 -12.01 8.83 -7.89
N THR A 125 -12.96 7.93 -8.12
CA THR A 125 -14.35 8.10 -7.72
C THR A 125 -14.74 7.04 -6.71
N ASP A 126 -15.47 7.42 -5.68
CA ASP A 126 -16.06 6.45 -4.75
C ASP A 126 -17.23 5.72 -5.42
N ARG A 127 -17.26 4.40 -5.24
CA ARG A 127 -18.32 3.51 -5.73
C ARG A 127 -19.14 2.98 -4.56
N ASP A 128 -20.17 2.23 -4.88
CA ASP A 128 -21.01 1.53 -3.90
C ASP A 128 -20.67 0.03 -3.83
N VAL A 129 -21.38 -0.67 -2.93
CA VAL A 129 -21.19 -2.09 -2.63
C VAL A 129 -21.33 -3.02 -3.84
N SER A 130 -22.03 -2.62 -4.91
CA SER A 130 -22.15 -3.43 -6.13
C SER A 130 -20.82 -3.64 -6.86
N MET A 131 -19.82 -2.81 -6.56
CA MET A 131 -18.49 -2.89 -7.13
C MET A 131 -17.50 -3.65 -6.24
N CYS A 132 -17.93 -4.18 -5.09
CA CYS A 132 -17.09 -5.02 -4.24
C CYS A 132 -16.60 -6.25 -5.00
N THR A 133 -15.32 -6.55 -4.81
CA THR A 133 -14.66 -7.68 -5.46
C THR A 133 -14.83 -8.97 -4.66
N PRO A 134 -14.65 -10.15 -5.27
CA PRO A 134 -14.59 -11.41 -4.54
C PRO A 134 -13.28 -11.56 -3.75
N ASP A 135 -13.29 -12.40 -2.72
CA ASP A 135 -12.10 -12.75 -1.94
C ASP A 135 -11.05 -13.51 -2.78
N GLY A 136 -9.82 -13.63 -2.26
CA GLY A 136 -8.74 -14.40 -2.88
C GLY A 136 -7.96 -13.66 -3.97
N ARG A 137 -8.20 -12.35 -4.17
CA ARG A 137 -7.45 -11.52 -5.12
C ARG A 137 -6.12 -11.00 -4.59
N LEU A 138 -5.94 -10.98 -3.27
CA LEU A 138 -4.71 -10.58 -2.61
C LEU A 138 -3.76 -11.78 -2.42
N PRO A 139 -2.43 -11.56 -2.37
CA PRO A 139 -1.47 -12.64 -2.17
C PRO A 139 -1.61 -13.27 -0.78
N ASP A 140 -1.21 -14.53 -0.69
CA ASP A 140 -1.19 -15.33 0.53
C ASP A 140 0.28 -15.52 0.90
N GLY A 141 0.67 -15.00 2.07
CA GLY A 141 2.06 -15.01 2.55
C GLY A 141 2.62 -16.42 2.76
N ALA A 142 1.77 -17.44 2.92
CA ALA A 142 2.18 -18.83 3.09
C ALA A 142 2.57 -19.53 1.77
N LYS A 143 2.38 -18.87 0.62
CA LYS A 143 2.69 -19.42 -0.71
C LYS A 143 4.08 -19.00 -1.18
N GLU A 144 4.40 -19.30 -2.44
CA GLU A 144 5.73 -19.07 -3.02
C GLU A 144 5.64 -18.39 -4.40
N GLN A 145 6.72 -18.41 -5.18
CA GLN A 145 6.90 -17.62 -6.41
C GLN A 145 5.80 -17.79 -7.46
N SER A 146 5.27 -19.01 -7.65
CA SER A 146 4.21 -19.24 -8.63
C SER A 146 2.90 -18.53 -8.25
N HIS A 147 2.63 -18.43 -6.95
CA HIS A 147 1.47 -17.68 -6.44
C HIS A 147 1.66 -16.18 -6.62
N LEU A 148 2.84 -15.67 -6.28
CA LEU A 148 3.18 -14.25 -6.50
C LEU A 148 2.96 -13.88 -7.96
N ARG A 149 3.53 -14.64 -8.90
CA ARG A 149 3.32 -14.40 -10.34
C ARG A 149 1.86 -14.51 -10.75
N ALA A 150 1.11 -15.50 -10.26
CA ALA A 150 -0.30 -15.65 -10.59
C ALA A 150 -1.15 -14.44 -10.16
N ILE A 151 -0.86 -13.86 -9.00
CA ILE A 151 -1.56 -12.67 -8.50
C ILE A 151 -1.11 -11.41 -9.23
N PHE A 152 0.20 -11.15 -9.29
CA PHE A 152 0.74 -9.88 -9.77
C PHE A 152 0.77 -9.77 -11.30
N ASN A 153 0.90 -10.88 -12.04
CA ASN A 153 0.80 -10.83 -13.51
C ASN A 153 -0.61 -10.46 -13.97
N ARG A 154 -1.66 -10.83 -13.21
CA ARG A 154 -3.05 -10.40 -13.45
C ARG A 154 -3.23 -8.88 -13.30
N MET A 155 -2.39 -8.26 -12.47
CA MET A 155 -2.30 -6.79 -12.33
C MET A 155 -1.38 -6.16 -13.37
N GLY A 156 -0.70 -6.97 -14.19
CA GLY A 156 0.24 -6.53 -15.21
C GLY A 156 1.63 -6.21 -14.68
N PHE A 157 2.02 -6.73 -13.51
CA PHE A 157 3.38 -6.58 -12.99
C PHE A 157 4.30 -7.68 -13.49
N ASP A 158 5.55 -7.32 -13.80
CA ASP A 158 6.62 -8.27 -14.12
C ASP A 158 7.41 -8.69 -12.86
N ASP A 159 8.37 -9.61 -13.03
CA ASP A 159 9.17 -10.12 -11.91
C ASP A 159 9.97 -9.04 -11.17
N ARG A 160 10.49 -8.03 -11.89
CA ARG A 160 11.21 -6.90 -11.30
C ARG A 160 10.26 -6.08 -10.43
N GLU A 161 9.08 -5.77 -10.97
CA GLU A 161 8.10 -4.94 -10.29
C GLU A 161 7.51 -5.63 -9.06
N ILE A 162 7.33 -6.96 -9.12
CA ILE A 162 6.95 -7.76 -7.94
C ILE A 162 8.00 -7.60 -6.84
N VAL A 163 9.29 -7.79 -7.16
CA VAL A 163 10.36 -7.68 -6.17
C VAL A 163 10.49 -6.26 -5.63
N ALA A 164 10.35 -5.24 -6.49
CA ALA A 164 10.37 -3.84 -6.07
C ALA A 164 9.23 -3.58 -5.07
N LEU A 165 8.01 -4.00 -5.39
CA LEU A 165 6.84 -3.78 -4.55
C LEU A 165 6.95 -4.54 -3.21
N SER A 166 7.52 -5.74 -3.20
CA SER A 166 7.82 -6.50 -1.97
C SER A 166 8.75 -5.74 -1.02
N GLY A 167 9.55 -4.78 -1.51
CA GLY A 167 10.35 -3.90 -0.68
C GLY A 167 9.53 -3.06 0.32
N ALA A 168 8.22 -2.93 0.13
CA ALA A 168 7.32 -2.32 1.11
C ALA A 168 7.33 -3.07 2.46
N HIS A 169 7.68 -4.35 2.49
CA HIS A 169 7.86 -5.11 3.74
C HIS A 169 9.03 -4.60 4.60
N ALA A 170 9.85 -3.66 4.13
CA ALA A 170 10.74 -2.91 5.02
C ALA A 170 9.97 -2.21 6.17
N LEU A 171 8.68 -1.92 5.93
CA LEU A 171 7.79 -1.22 6.82
C LEU A 171 6.90 -2.17 7.62
N GLY A 172 6.67 -1.82 8.89
CA GLY A 172 5.71 -2.48 9.76
C GLY A 172 6.04 -3.94 10.11
N ARG A 173 4.98 -4.70 10.40
CA ARG A 173 5.06 -6.07 10.93
C ARG A 173 3.79 -6.88 10.67
N CYS A 174 3.92 -8.20 10.82
CA CYS A 174 2.79 -9.09 10.93
C CYS A 174 2.22 -9.16 12.36
N HIS A 175 0.92 -9.42 12.45
CA HIS A 175 0.19 -9.64 13.70
C HIS A 175 -0.63 -10.92 13.64
N THR A 176 -0.65 -11.67 14.73
CA THR A 176 -1.28 -12.99 14.81
C THR A 176 -2.81 -12.92 14.70
N ASP A 177 -3.41 -11.86 15.24
CA ASP A 177 -4.85 -11.58 15.20
C ASP A 177 -5.35 -11.04 13.85
N ARG A 178 -4.43 -10.58 12.98
CA ARG A 178 -4.77 -10.07 11.63
C ARG A 178 -4.46 -11.10 10.54
N SER A 179 -3.21 -11.56 10.50
CA SER A 179 -2.68 -12.38 9.40
C SER A 179 -2.32 -13.80 9.82
N GLY A 180 -2.37 -14.10 11.12
CA GLY A 180 -1.82 -15.34 11.69
C GLY A 180 -0.30 -15.34 11.84
N PHE A 181 0.45 -14.53 11.07
CA PHE A 181 1.90 -14.36 11.15
C PHE A 181 2.31 -13.38 12.26
N ASP A 182 3.59 -13.35 12.63
CA ASP A 182 4.07 -12.54 13.75
C ASP A 182 5.48 -11.98 13.54
N GLY A 183 5.64 -10.68 13.81
CA GLY A 183 6.93 -9.99 13.90
C GLY A 183 7.25 -9.06 12.72
N PRO A 184 8.29 -8.21 12.86
CA PRO A 184 8.74 -7.30 11.81
C PRO A 184 9.72 -7.98 10.85
N TRP A 185 9.81 -7.45 9.63
CA TRP A 185 10.81 -7.88 8.64
C TRP A 185 12.16 -7.17 8.78
N SER A 186 12.16 -5.97 9.37
CA SER A 186 13.34 -5.11 9.51
C SER A 186 13.51 -4.63 10.95
N PHE A 187 14.71 -4.18 11.30
CA PHE A 187 14.98 -3.54 12.60
C PHE A 187 14.44 -2.10 12.68
N SER A 188 13.99 -1.54 11.56
CA SER A 188 13.47 -0.18 11.45
C SER A 188 12.16 -0.20 10.67
N PRO A 189 11.07 -0.76 11.26
CA PRO A 189 9.76 -0.85 10.62
C PRO A 189 9.15 0.53 10.30
N THR A 190 9.78 1.57 10.85
CA THR A 190 9.69 3.02 10.65
C THR A 190 10.00 3.60 9.27
N VAL A 191 10.85 2.91 8.52
CA VAL A 191 11.71 3.54 7.52
C VAL A 191 11.69 2.72 6.25
N VAL A 192 11.40 3.36 5.12
CA VAL A 192 11.55 2.74 3.81
C VAL A 192 13.04 2.63 3.52
N SER A 193 13.57 1.42 3.52
CA SER A 193 14.98 1.18 3.19
C SER A 193 15.15 -0.09 2.38
N ASN A 194 16.28 -0.21 1.69
CA ASN A 194 16.65 -1.48 1.03
C ASN A 194 17.20 -2.52 2.02
N ASP A 195 17.17 -2.27 3.33
CA ASP A 195 17.64 -3.23 4.33
C ASP A 195 16.78 -4.49 4.33
N TYR A 196 15.50 -4.40 3.95
CA TYR A 196 14.68 -5.60 3.68
C TYR A 196 15.41 -6.59 2.75
N PHE A 197 15.96 -6.13 1.63
CA PHE A 197 16.69 -7.00 0.69
C PHE A 197 18.06 -7.42 1.23
N ARG A 198 18.75 -6.55 1.98
CA ARG A 198 20.04 -6.89 2.62
C ARG A 198 19.86 -7.97 3.67
N LEU A 199 18.86 -7.87 4.52
CA LEU A 199 18.52 -8.85 5.56
C LEU A 199 18.07 -10.17 4.92
N LEU A 200 17.25 -10.11 3.88
CA LEU A 200 16.79 -11.30 3.15
C LEU A 200 17.96 -12.12 2.56
N LEU A 201 19.04 -11.46 2.11
CA LEU A 201 20.25 -12.11 1.58
C LEU A 201 21.29 -12.46 2.65
N GLY A 202 21.44 -11.61 3.67
CA GLY A 202 22.54 -11.64 4.63
C GLY A 202 22.26 -12.50 5.86
N GLU A 203 21.00 -12.59 6.28
CA GLU A 203 20.63 -13.36 7.46
C GLU A 203 20.51 -14.86 7.18
N LYS A 204 20.72 -15.65 8.23
CA LYS A 204 20.44 -17.09 8.20
C LYS A 204 19.01 -17.31 8.67
N TRP A 205 18.16 -17.77 7.76
CA TRP A 205 16.75 -18.01 8.06
C TRP A 205 16.48 -19.46 8.45
N ALA A 206 15.70 -19.65 9.51
CA ALA A 206 15.20 -20.95 9.94
C ALA A 206 13.68 -20.93 10.05
N TRP A 207 13.03 -22.09 9.91
CA TRP A 207 11.60 -22.18 10.18
C TRP A 207 11.33 -21.95 11.67
N LYS A 208 10.44 -20.99 11.98
CA LYS A 208 9.96 -20.75 13.35
C LYS A 208 9.17 -21.97 13.83
N LYS A 209 9.44 -22.42 15.05
CA LYS A 209 8.71 -23.52 15.70
C LYS A 209 7.64 -22.93 16.62
N TRP A 210 6.40 -22.93 16.18
CA TRP A 210 5.27 -22.28 16.84
C TRP A 210 3.94 -22.76 16.26
N ASP A 211 2.81 -22.30 16.84
CA ASP A 211 1.46 -22.76 16.47
C ASP A 211 0.79 -21.95 15.34
N GLY A 212 1.49 -20.94 14.81
CA GLY A 212 1.00 -20.14 13.68
C GLY A 212 1.36 -20.73 12.32
N PRO A 213 1.07 -20.00 11.23
CA PRO A 213 1.46 -20.41 9.88
C PRO A 213 2.98 -20.59 9.75
N LYS A 214 3.40 -21.32 8.72
CA LYS A 214 4.83 -21.49 8.42
C LYS A 214 5.46 -20.13 8.14
N GLN A 215 6.35 -19.70 9.03
CA GLN A 215 7.13 -18.47 8.89
C GLN A 215 8.61 -18.72 9.20
N TYR A 216 9.47 -17.91 8.63
CA TYR A 216 10.89 -17.93 8.98
C TYR A 216 11.15 -16.97 10.13
N GLU A 217 12.14 -17.29 10.94
CA GLU A 217 12.78 -16.38 11.90
C GLU A 217 14.28 -16.33 11.57
N ASP A 218 14.91 -15.20 11.84
CA ASP A 218 16.37 -15.12 11.76
C ASP A 218 16.98 -16.03 12.85
N ALA A 219 18.02 -16.79 12.50
CA ALA A 219 18.61 -17.77 13.41
C ALA A 219 19.47 -17.14 14.51
N GLY A 220 19.83 -15.85 14.35
CA GLY A 220 20.72 -15.12 15.23
C GLY A 220 20.00 -14.54 16.45
N SER A 221 19.26 -13.45 16.23
CA SER A 221 18.49 -12.74 17.26
C SER A 221 17.07 -13.27 17.45
N LYS A 222 16.49 -13.93 16.43
CA LYS A 222 15.08 -14.36 16.39
C LYS A 222 14.09 -13.20 16.57
N SER A 223 14.50 -12.02 16.16
CA SER A 223 13.73 -10.78 16.29
C SER A 223 13.08 -10.37 14.97
N LEU A 224 13.54 -10.92 13.84
CA LEU A 224 13.02 -10.68 12.51
C LEU A 224 12.30 -11.91 11.99
N MET A 225 11.39 -11.67 11.05
CA MET A 225 10.65 -12.71 10.36
C MET A 225 10.70 -12.52 8.84
N MET A 226 10.47 -13.61 8.12
CA MET A 226 10.18 -13.59 6.69
C MET A 226 9.03 -14.54 6.40
N LEU A 227 8.14 -14.16 5.50
CA LEU A 227 7.10 -15.03 4.98
C LEU A 227 7.70 -16.04 3.98
N PRO A 228 7.05 -17.18 3.75
CA PRO A 228 7.35 -18.05 2.61
C PRO A 228 7.43 -17.30 1.27
N THR A 229 6.58 -16.31 1.04
CA THR A 229 6.63 -15.45 -0.15
C THR A 229 7.89 -14.58 -0.22
N ASP A 230 8.38 -14.07 0.91
CA ASP A 230 9.62 -13.29 0.96
C ASP A 230 10.82 -14.19 0.63
N MET A 231 10.87 -15.38 1.24
CA MET A 231 11.93 -16.34 0.96
C MET A 231 11.88 -16.88 -0.48
N ALA A 232 10.72 -16.86 -1.14
CA ALA A 232 10.62 -17.20 -2.55
C ALA A 232 11.41 -16.22 -3.44
N LEU A 233 11.56 -14.95 -3.03
CA LEU A 233 12.28 -13.94 -3.80
C LEU A 233 13.78 -14.24 -3.94
N VAL A 234 14.37 -14.93 -2.95
CA VAL A 234 15.79 -15.34 -2.99
C VAL A 234 16.00 -16.78 -3.46
N LYS A 235 14.95 -17.60 -3.51
CA LYS A 235 15.00 -18.97 -4.02
C LYS A 235 14.77 -19.04 -5.54
N ASP A 236 13.92 -18.17 -6.07
CA ASP A 236 13.66 -18.08 -7.50
C ASP A 236 14.76 -17.28 -8.22
N ALA A 237 15.34 -17.85 -9.28
CA ALA A 237 16.50 -17.27 -9.95
C ALA A 237 16.20 -15.95 -10.70
N SER A 238 14.95 -15.71 -11.09
CA SER A 238 14.55 -14.46 -11.74
C SER A 238 14.39 -13.35 -10.69
N PHE A 239 13.63 -13.62 -9.62
CA PHE A 239 13.46 -12.69 -8.52
C PHE A 239 14.78 -12.34 -7.83
N LYS A 240 15.63 -13.34 -7.58
CA LYS A 240 16.89 -13.15 -6.84
C LYS A 240 17.80 -12.11 -7.48
N LYS A 241 17.83 -12.02 -8.82
CA LYS A 241 18.62 -11.00 -9.53
C LYS A 241 18.20 -9.57 -9.16
N HIS A 242 16.90 -9.35 -8.97
CA HIS A 242 16.36 -8.06 -8.57
C HIS A 242 16.61 -7.80 -7.07
N VAL A 243 16.46 -8.82 -6.22
CA VAL A 243 16.81 -8.73 -4.79
C VAL A 243 18.27 -8.32 -4.61
N GLU A 244 19.19 -8.98 -5.29
CA GLU A 244 20.63 -8.67 -5.25
C GLU A 244 20.95 -7.26 -5.78
N ARG A 245 20.19 -6.79 -6.78
CA ARG A 245 20.34 -5.44 -7.33
C ARG A 245 19.90 -4.37 -6.33
N TYR A 246 18.72 -4.54 -5.71
CA TYR A 246 18.19 -3.60 -4.73
C TYR A 246 18.98 -3.60 -3.41
N ALA A 247 19.50 -4.75 -2.97
CA ALA A 247 20.36 -4.82 -1.78
C ALA A 247 21.68 -4.04 -1.94
N LYS A 248 22.17 -3.91 -3.18
CA LYS A 248 23.42 -3.20 -3.51
C LYS A 248 23.25 -1.71 -3.73
N ASP A 249 22.07 -1.28 -4.18
CA ASP A 249 21.82 0.09 -4.64
C ASP A 249 20.42 0.55 -4.21
N ASP A 250 20.40 1.43 -3.20
CA ASP A 250 19.21 2.04 -2.63
C ASP A 250 18.53 3.00 -3.61
N GLY A 251 19.31 3.77 -4.38
CA GLY A 251 18.79 4.68 -5.40
C GLY A 251 18.02 3.95 -6.52
N VAL A 252 18.53 2.79 -6.95
CA VAL A 252 17.84 1.92 -7.90
C VAL A 252 16.56 1.34 -7.30
N PHE A 253 16.61 0.87 -6.05
CA PHE A 253 15.42 0.39 -5.36
C PHE A 253 14.37 1.49 -5.26
N PHE A 254 14.71 2.67 -4.74
CA PHE A 254 13.78 3.78 -4.54
C PHE A 254 13.15 4.26 -5.83
N LYS A 255 13.92 4.34 -6.92
CA LYS A 255 13.38 4.69 -8.23
C LYS A 255 12.34 3.67 -8.70
N GLU A 256 12.65 2.38 -8.67
CA GLU A 256 11.74 1.35 -9.17
C GLU A 256 10.56 1.11 -8.21
N PHE A 257 10.77 1.24 -6.89
CA PHE A 257 9.72 1.22 -5.88
C PHE A 257 8.71 2.35 -6.11
N ARG A 258 9.18 3.58 -6.32
CA ARG A 258 8.32 4.71 -6.69
C ARG A 258 7.49 4.39 -7.93
N ASP A 259 8.14 3.91 -8.99
CA ASP A 259 7.47 3.65 -10.27
C ASP A 259 6.39 2.55 -10.13
N VAL A 260 6.61 1.52 -9.31
CA VAL A 260 5.58 0.49 -9.06
C VAL A 260 4.47 0.96 -8.14
N ILE A 261 4.72 1.83 -7.16
CA ILE A 261 3.64 2.41 -6.34
C ILE A 261 2.75 3.32 -7.20
N VAL A 262 3.32 4.15 -8.07
CA VAL A 262 2.56 4.94 -9.04
C VAL A 262 1.69 4.03 -9.89
N LYS A 263 2.29 2.98 -10.48
CA LYS A 263 1.55 2.00 -11.29
C LYS A 263 0.41 1.36 -10.50
N LEU A 264 0.68 0.84 -9.30
CA LEU A 264 -0.31 0.18 -8.43
C LEU A 264 -1.50 1.09 -8.13
N PHE A 265 -1.24 2.34 -7.74
CA PHE A 265 -2.28 3.28 -7.37
C PHE A 265 -3.10 3.75 -8.56
N GLU A 266 -2.60 3.63 -9.79
CA GLU A 266 -3.29 4.08 -11.00
C GLU A 266 -4.01 2.95 -11.77
N LEU A 267 -3.83 1.69 -11.38
CA LEU A 267 -4.51 0.55 -12.00
C LEU A 267 -6.03 0.72 -11.99
N GLY A 268 -6.64 0.66 -13.18
CA GLY A 268 -8.09 0.72 -13.36
C GLY A 268 -8.73 2.10 -13.15
N VAL A 269 -7.94 3.16 -12.97
CA VAL A 269 -8.46 4.52 -12.77
C VAL A 269 -8.68 5.21 -14.13
N PRO A 270 -9.90 5.66 -14.46
CA PRO A 270 -10.19 6.34 -15.72
C PRO A 270 -9.83 7.84 -15.65
N PHE A 271 -8.55 8.16 -15.48
CA PHE A 271 -8.08 9.53 -15.36
C PHE A 271 -8.46 10.37 -16.60
N GLN A 272 -8.96 11.58 -16.33
CA GLN A 272 -9.11 12.63 -17.35
C GLN A 272 -7.81 13.44 -17.51
N SER A 273 -6.98 13.47 -16.47
CA SER A 273 -5.67 14.12 -16.46
C SER A 273 -4.60 13.27 -17.15
N ALA A 274 -3.61 13.94 -17.71
CA ALA A 274 -2.42 13.31 -18.27
C ALA A 274 -1.48 12.80 -17.17
N GLU A 275 -0.51 11.99 -17.56
CA GLU A 275 0.56 11.53 -16.67
C GLU A 275 1.48 12.66 -16.21
N ASP A 276 1.64 13.68 -17.05
CA ASP A 276 2.42 14.89 -16.76
C ASP A 276 1.73 15.82 -15.75
N ASP A 277 0.44 15.58 -15.48
CA ASP A 277 -0.33 16.33 -14.46
C ASP A 277 -0.11 15.77 -13.04
N ARG A 278 0.70 14.70 -12.89
CA ARG A 278 1.07 14.20 -11.56
C ARG A 278 1.81 15.27 -10.77
N MET A 279 1.40 15.44 -9.53
CA MET A 279 2.00 16.36 -8.59
C MET A 279 2.83 15.62 -7.55
N THR A 280 3.95 16.21 -7.16
CA THR A 280 4.67 15.82 -5.95
C THR A 280 4.24 16.74 -4.82
N LEU A 281 3.83 16.13 -3.70
CA LEU A 281 3.33 16.76 -2.50
C LEU A 281 4.26 16.36 -1.36
N ASN A 282 4.71 17.29 -0.52
CA ASN A 282 5.64 17.01 0.57
C ASN A 282 5.26 17.86 1.79
N ALA A 283 5.56 17.40 3.01
CA ALA A 283 5.39 18.19 4.23
C ALA A 283 6.36 19.38 4.29
#